data_AF-A0A818ULF1-F1
#
_entry.id   AF-A0A818ULF1-F1
#
_cell.length_a   1.000
_cell.length_b   1.000
_cell.length_c   1.000
_cell.angle_alpha   90.00
_cell.angle_beta   90.00
_cell.angle_gamma   90.00
#
_symmetry.space_group_name_H-M   'P 1'
#
loop_
_entity.id
_entity.type
_entity.pdbx_description
1 polymer ?
#
loop_
_entity_poly.entity_id
_entity_poly.type
_entity_poly.pdbx_seq_one_letter_code
_entity_poly.pdbx_strand_id
1 'polypeptide(L)'
;MGEDEQIIDPFSALDDLSDVTLIVEDKKIFAHKSILVKNKSYFSHLLNRRKQSFLAKISPVFSRMLYSHGFRESQTNEIIFPGKFTFCINTEVFNEKVRVELSSNEDIQRSFIGRGYQQVTSYVDTNSMKTEGYCFLYSVPYDFEDFVQHNNSYQGGMFQKVRQLTMYNKIPFELFKLISEDFPFLQFLYISNGHPQQDKSHSSTLITFPYLTFLNLKYAHVDYAELFLLKNNVHLPRLLDLRIEYQ
;
A
#
# COMPACT_ATOMS: atom_id res chain seq x y z
N MET A 1 8.98 40.56 37.19
CA MET A 1 9.74 40.02 36.05
C MET A 1 9.36 38.55 35.97
N GLY A 2 8.37 38.22 35.15
CA GLY A 2 8.05 36.84 34.80
C GLY A 2 8.67 36.59 33.44
N GLU A 3 9.62 35.67 33.38
CA GLU A 3 10.19 35.20 32.12
C GLU A 3 9.24 34.15 31.57
N ASP A 4 8.51 34.51 30.50
CA ASP A 4 7.74 33.56 29.71
C ASP A 4 8.72 32.69 28.93
N GLU A 5 8.84 31.42 29.33
CA GLU A 5 9.56 30.40 28.56
C GLU A 5 8.81 30.17 27.23
N GLN A 6 9.40 30.64 26.13
CA GLN A 6 8.94 30.29 24.79
C GLN A 6 9.24 28.81 24.55
N ILE A 7 8.18 27.99 24.54
CA ILE A 7 8.24 26.61 24.08
C ILE A 7 8.48 26.63 22.57
N ILE A 8 9.74 26.42 22.17
CA ILE A 8 10.13 26.27 20.77
C ILE A 8 9.60 24.91 20.30
N ASP A 9 8.70 24.92 19.32
CA ASP A 9 8.23 23.70 18.66
C ASP A 9 9.40 23.05 17.91
N PRO A 10 9.90 21.88 18.36
CA PRO A 10 11.05 21.21 17.74
C PRO A 10 10.78 20.76 16.30
N PHE A 11 9.53 20.78 15.83
CA PHE A 11 9.18 20.44 14.46
C PHE A 11 9.28 21.61 13.47
N SER A 12 9.37 22.85 13.95
CA SER A 12 9.50 24.04 13.09
C SER A 12 10.79 24.05 12.24
N ALA A 13 11.87 23.45 12.75
CA ALA A 13 13.15 23.36 12.06
C ALA A 13 13.18 22.31 10.92
N LEU A 14 12.20 21.40 10.87
CA LEU A 14 12.11 20.38 9.80
C LEU A 14 11.47 20.92 8.52
N ASP A 15 10.70 22.00 8.60
CA ASP A 15 10.04 22.61 7.44
C ASP A 15 11.06 23.29 6.49
N ASP A 16 12.21 23.74 7.01
CA ASP A 16 13.25 24.47 6.27
C ASP A 16 13.99 23.64 5.20
N LEU A 17 13.88 22.31 5.25
CA LEU A 17 14.55 21.45 4.26
C LEU A 17 13.63 21.04 3.11
N SER A 18 12.33 21.34 3.19
CA SER A 18 11.36 20.98 2.17
C SER A 18 11.53 21.79 0.87
N ASP A 19 11.55 21.12 -0.28
CA ASP A 19 11.68 21.76 -1.61
C ASP A 19 10.38 21.68 -2.43
N VAL A 20 9.30 21.17 -1.83
CA VAL A 20 7.94 21.18 -2.36
C VAL A 20 6.90 21.25 -1.24
N THR A 21 5.83 22.02 -1.49
CA THR A 21 4.65 22.09 -0.62
C THR A 21 3.44 21.53 -1.36
N LEU A 22 2.85 20.46 -0.84
CA LEU A 22 1.58 19.93 -1.35
C LEU A 22 0.44 20.66 -0.61
N ILE A 23 -0.56 21.15 -1.35
CA ILE A 23 -1.74 21.81 -0.77
C ILE A 23 -2.94 20.89 -0.90
N VAL A 24 -3.45 20.41 0.23
CA VAL A 24 -4.55 19.46 0.27
C VAL A 24 -5.65 20.06 1.14
N GLU A 25 -6.81 20.39 0.56
CA GLU A 25 -7.95 20.96 1.31
C GLU A 25 -7.52 22.13 2.22
N ASP A 26 -6.83 23.12 1.66
CA ASP A 26 -6.26 24.29 2.34
C ASP A 26 -5.15 24.00 3.37
N LYS A 27 -4.71 22.75 3.51
CA LYS A 27 -3.58 22.36 4.36
C LYS A 27 -2.29 22.27 3.56
N LYS A 28 -1.21 22.80 4.13
CA LYS A 28 0.14 22.71 3.57
C LYS A 28 0.88 21.49 4.11
N ILE A 29 1.46 20.70 3.22
CA ILE A 29 2.30 19.55 3.54
C ILE A 29 3.67 19.81 2.94
N PHE A 30 4.67 19.99 3.79
CA PHE A 30 6.06 20.14 3.40
C PHE A 30 6.67 18.77 3.11
N ALA A 31 7.31 18.62 1.96
CA ALA A 31 7.93 17.37 1.52
C ALA A 31 9.20 17.62 0.70
N HIS A 32 9.94 16.54 0.42
CA HIS A 32 11.08 16.57 -0.48
C HIS A 32 10.73 15.95 -1.83
N LYS A 33 11.00 16.64 -2.95
CA LYS A 33 10.82 16.17 -4.32
C LYS A 33 11.54 14.84 -4.53
N SER A 34 12.75 14.70 -4.00
CA SER A 34 13.53 13.46 -4.11
C SER A 34 12.81 12.25 -3.49
N ILE A 35 12.06 12.45 -2.41
CA ILE A 35 11.25 11.41 -1.74
C ILE A 35 9.99 11.14 -2.56
N LEU A 36 9.29 12.18 -3.02
CA LEU A 36 8.08 12.03 -3.83
C LEU A 36 8.36 11.31 -5.17
N VAL A 37 9.45 11.69 -5.85
CA VAL A 37 9.88 11.11 -7.13
C VAL A 37 10.28 9.64 -6.99
N LYS A 38 10.91 9.25 -5.87
CA LYS A 38 11.29 7.85 -5.61
C LYS A 38 10.10 6.93 -5.34
N ASN A 39 9.05 7.45 -4.72
CA ASN A 39 7.94 6.62 -4.23
C ASN A 39 6.80 6.43 -5.23
N LYS A 40 6.64 7.30 -6.24
CA LYS A 40 5.59 7.15 -7.28
C LYS A 40 6.02 7.69 -8.65
N SER A 41 5.66 6.96 -9.71
CA SER A 41 5.84 7.39 -11.10
C SER A 41 5.15 8.73 -11.41
N TYR A 42 4.03 9.02 -10.74
CA TYR A 42 3.31 10.29 -10.85
C TYR A 42 4.17 11.51 -10.54
N PHE A 43 4.75 11.55 -9.33
CA PHE A 43 5.56 12.68 -8.88
C PHE A 43 6.86 12.77 -9.67
N SER A 44 7.39 11.64 -10.12
CA SER A 44 8.48 11.64 -11.11
C SER A 44 8.09 12.37 -12.39
N HIS A 45 6.94 12.07 -12.99
CA HIS A 45 6.46 12.76 -14.18
C HIS A 45 6.10 14.23 -13.94
N LEU A 46 5.50 14.55 -12.80
CA LEU A 46 5.06 15.89 -12.45
C LEU A 46 6.25 16.81 -12.14
N LEU A 47 7.20 16.35 -11.33
CA LEU A 47 8.29 17.17 -10.81
C LEU A 47 9.53 17.19 -11.73
N ASN A 48 9.71 16.20 -12.61
CA ASN A 48 10.83 16.16 -13.56
C ASN A 48 10.54 16.81 -14.92
N ARG A 49 9.35 17.38 -15.16
CA ARG A 49 8.96 17.99 -16.45
C ARG A 49 9.82 19.17 -16.91
N ARG A 50 10.72 19.71 -16.07
CA ARG A 50 11.69 20.76 -16.43
C ARG A 50 13.11 20.28 -16.76
N LYS A 51 13.42 18.98 -16.66
CA LYS A 51 14.71 18.42 -17.08
C LYS A 51 14.48 17.14 -17.89
N GLN A 52 14.50 17.26 -19.22
CA GLN A 52 14.66 16.09 -20.08
C GLN A 52 16.07 15.51 -19.91
N SER A 53 16.18 14.29 -19.38
CA SER A 53 16.84 13.13 -20.03
C SER A 53 17.12 11.97 -19.03
N PHE A 54 16.83 10.74 -19.50
CA PHE A 54 17.20 9.40 -18.99
C PHE A 54 16.64 8.93 -17.63
N LEU A 55 15.65 8.02 -17.61
CA LEU A 55 15.63 6.55 -17.80
C LEU A 55 15.74 5.77 -16.47
N ALA A 56 14.60 5.42 -15.90
CA ALA A 56 14.42 4.21 -15.10
C ALA A 56 13.28 3.41 -15.74
N LYS A 57 13.53 2.12 -16.02
CA LYS A 57 12.57 1.21 -16.65
C LYS A 57 11.33 1.09 -15.78
N ILE A 58 10.20 1.57 -16.31
CA ILE A 58 8.87 1.49 -15.73
C ILE A 58 8.21 0.20 -16.21
N SER A 59 7.64 -0.57 -15.28
CA SER A 59 6.74 -1.69 -15.61
C SER A 59 5.46 -1.15 -16.27
N PRO A 60 5.01 -1.69 -17.42
CA PRO A 60 3.90 -1.12 -18.22
C PRO A 60 2.52 -1.09 -17.56
N VAL A 61 2.37 -1.58 -16.33
CA VAL A 61 1.07 -1.69 -15.65
C VAL A 61 0.63 -0.36 -15.02
N PHE A 62 1.54 0.58 -14.77
CA PHE A 62 1.27 1.76 -13.93
C PHE A 62 0.82 3.03 -14.67
N SER A 63 0.56 2.98 -15.97
CA SER A 63 0.16 4.17 -16.76
C SER A 63 -1.34 4.52 -16.70
N ARG A 64 -2.18 3.80 -15.93
CA ARG A 64 -3.64 4.06 -15.89
C ARG A 64 -4.16 4.81 -14.66
N MET A 65 -3.30 5.24 -13.74
CA MET A 65 -3.75 5.68 -12.40
C MET A 65 -4.18 7.17 -12.27
N LEU A 66 -4.23 7.98 -13.32
CA LEU A 66 -4.30 9.45 -13.18
C LEU A 66 -5.21 10.20 -14.17
N TYR A 67 -6.45 9.76 -14.36
CA TYR A 67 -7.40 10.49 -15.22
C TYR A 67 -8.65 11.06 -14.55
N SER A 68 -8.84 10.98 -13.22
CA SER A 68 -10.15 11.35 -12.65
C SER A 68 -10.26 12.73 -12.00
N HIS A 69 -9.19 13.48 -11.73
CA HIS A 69 -9.33 14.77 -11.03
C HIS A 69 -8.54 15.86 -11.76
N GLY A 70 -9.26 16.84 -12.30
CA GLY A 70 -8.69 17.95 -13.07
C GLY A 70 -7.71 18.76 -12.22
N PHE A 71 -6.44 18.77 -12.65
CA PHE A 71 -5.37 19.52 -12.01
C PHE A 71 -5.19 20.90 -12.66
N ARG A 72 -4.80 21.90 -11.86
CA ARG A 72 -4.19 23.14 -12.32
C ARG A 72 -2.88 23.34 -11.57
N GLU A 73 -1.78 23.39 -12.32
CA GLU A 73 -0.47 23.79 -11.80
C GLU A 73 -0.47 25.33 -11.66
N SER A 74 -0.31 25.86 -10.45
CA SER A 74 -0.08 27.29 -10.25
C SER A 74 1.41 27.62 -10.48
N GLN A 75 1.73 28.89 -10.71
CA GLN A 75 3.11 29.33 -10.92
C GLN A 75 3.96 29.30 -9.63
N THR A 76 3.30 29.16 -8.47
CA THR A 76 3.86 28.78 -7.18
C THR A 76 4.02 27.26 -7.17
N ASN A 77 5.06 26.67 -6.58
CA ASN A 77 5.26 25.19 -6.54
C ASN A 77 4.22 24.48 -5.64
N GLU A 78 2.94 24.74 -5.84
CA GLU A 78 1.80 24.34 -5.03
C GLU A 78 0.91 23.42 -5.87
N ILE A 79 0.62 22.24 -5.33
CA ILE A 79 -0.29 21.27 -5.95
C ILE A 79 -1.56 21.27 -5.11
N ILE A 80 -2.67 21.78 -5.64
CA ILE A 80 -3.95 21.90 -4.93
C ILE A 80 -4.85 20.69 -5.22
N PHE A 81 -5.35 20.02 -4.18
CA PHE A 81 -6.30 18.91 -4.30
C PHE A 81 -7.71 19.33 -3.85
N PRO A 82 -8.69 19.43 -4.78
CA PRO A 82 -10.08 19.71 -4.43
C PRO A 82 -10.78 18.41 -3.99
N GLY A 83 -10.82 18.14 -2.69
CA GLY A 83 -11.57 17.03 -2.08
C GLY A 83 -10.76 16.19 -1.10
N LYS A 84 -11.44 15.24 -0.43
CA LYS A 84 -10.86 14.39 0.62
C LYS A 84 -9.67 13.63 0.05
N PHE A 85 -8.49 13.94 0.54
CA PHE A 85 -7.26 13.33 0.05
C PHE A 85 -7.14 11.88 0.51
N THR A 86 -7.16 10.99 -0.48
CA THR A 86 -6.93 9.56 -0.26
C THR A 86 -5.52 9.20 -0.72
N PHE A 87 -4.89 8.29 0.01
CA PHE A 87 -3.52 7.88 -0.26
C PHE A 87 -3.29 6.42 0.11
N CYS A 88 -2.28 5.85 -0.54
CA CYS A 88 -1.75 4.50 -0.29
C CYS A 88 -0.23 4.57 -0.49
N ILE A 89 0.49 4.56 0.63
CA ILE A 89 1.93 4.72 0.75
C ILE A 89 2.50 3.39 1.20
N ASN A 90 3.47 2.88 0.46
CA ASN A 90 4.29 1.75 0.85
C ASN A 90 5.73 2.24 0.97
N THR A 91 6.32 2.05 2.14
CA THR A 91 7.69 2.44 2.44
C THR A 91 8.47 1.19 2.77
N GLU A 92 9.60 1.03 2.11
CA GLU A 92 10.54 -0.06 2.35
C GLU A 92 11.85 0.56 2.83
N VAL A 93 12.34 0.09 3.97
CA VAL A 93 13.57 0.58 4.59
C VAL A 93 14.57 -0.56 4.66
N PHE A 94 15.72 -0.36 4.04
CA PHE A 94 16.82 -1.31 4.04
C PHE A 94 18.03 -0.71 4.76
N ASN A 95 18.59 -1.43 5.73
CA ASN A 95 19.85 -1.06 6.36
C ASN A 95 20.67 -2.31 6.72
N GLU A 96 21.61 -2.69 5.85
CA GLU A 96 22.45 -3.88 5.99
C GLU A 96 23.24 -3.95 7.31
N LYS A 97 23.45 -2.81 7.98
CA LYS A 97 24.37 -2.70 9.12
C LYS A 97 23.70 -2.46 10.46
N VAL A 98 22.47 -1.95 10.46
CA VAL A 98 21.78 -1.54 11.68
C VAL A 98 20.33 -2.00 11.61
N ARG A 99 19.83 -2.55 12.72
CA ARG A 99 18.40 -2.85 12.83
C ARG A 99 17.61 -1.56 12.65
N VAL A 100 16.66 -1.60 11.72
CA VAL A 100 15.74 -0.49 11.51
C VAL A 100 14.65 -0.59 12.58
N GLU A 101 14.66 0.33 13.53
CA GLU A 101 13.51 0.54 14.42
C GLU A 101 12.51 1.42 13.68
N LEU A 102 11.41 0.81 13.21
CA LEU A 102 10.29 1.55 12.67
C LEU A 102 9.39 2.04 13.82
N SER A 103 8.82 3.24 13.67
CA SER A 103 7.80 3.74 14.58
C SER A 103 6.61 2.76 14.65
N SER A 104 5.94 2.69 15.81
CA SER A 104 4.76 1.85 15.97
C SER A 104 3.63 2.29 15.04
N ASN A 105 2.69 1.38 14.77
CA ASN A 105 1.50 1.72 13.99
C ASN A 105 0.74 2.90 14.60
N GLU A 106 0.63 2.94 15.93
CA GLU A 106 -0.05 3.97 16.69
C GLU A 106 0.66 5.32 16.58
N ASP A 107 1.99 5.34 16.59
CA ASP A 107 2.77 6.56 16.42
C ASP A 107 2.63 7.11 15.00
N ILE A 108 2.72 6.23 13.99
CA ILE A 108 2.54 6.61 12.59
C ILE A 108 1.14 7.17 12.40
N GLN A 109 0.09 6.45 12.81
CA GLN A 109 -1.29 6.93 12.66
C GLN A 109 -1.51 8.26 13.40
N ARG A 110 -1.01 8.42 14.63
CA ARG A 110 -1.10 9.69 15.37
C ARG A 110 -0.45 10.85 14.63
N SER A 111 0.68 10.64 13.97
CA SER A 111 1.36 11.69 13.22
C SER A 111 0.51 12.26 12.06
N PHE A 112 -0.34 11.42 11.45
CA PHE A 112 -1.27 11.85 10.41
C PHE A 112 -2.53 12.48 11.00
N ILE A 113 -3.06 11.93 12.10
CA ILE A 113 -4.21 12.49 12.81
C ILE A 113 -3.91 13.91 13.30
N GLY A 114 -2.72 14.14 13.84
CA GLY A 114 -2.27 15.48 14.28
C GLY A 114 -2.21 16.50 13.15
N ARG A 115 -2.04 16.06 11.89
CA ARG A 115 -2.09 16.90 10.68
C ARG A 115 -3.51 17.05 10.12
N GLY A 116 -4.50 16.53 10.84
CA GLY A 116 -5.92 16.58 10.52
C GLY A 116 -6.36 15.58 9.46
N TYR A 117 -5.61 14.49 9.24
CA TYR A 117 -6.11 13.32 8.49
C TYR A 117 -6.89 12.43 9.45
N GLN A 118 -8.22 12.43 9.33
CA GLN A 118 -9.06 11.84 10.37
C GLN A 118 -9.07 10.31 10.41
N GLN A 119 -8.77 9.61 9.31
CA GLN A 119 -8.81 8.14 9.28
C GLN A 119 -7.68 7.59 8.44
N VAL A 120 -6.68 7.03 9.11
CA VAL A 120 -5.48 6.47 8.50
C VAL A 120 -5.20 5.13 9.18
N THR A 121 -4.92 4.11 8.38
CA THR A 121 -4.48 2.80 8.86
C THR A 121 -3.04 2.59 8.43
N SER A 122 -2.23 2.06 9.34
CA SER A 122 -0.84 1.68 9.08
C SER A 122 -0.59 0.21 9.42
N TYR A 123 0.31 -0.40 8.67
CA TYR A 123 0.86 -1.71 8.95
C TYR A 123 2.37 -1.66 8.84
N VAL A 124 3.02 -1.76 9.99
CA VAL A 124 4.47 -1.87 10.12
C VAL A 124 4.82 -3.33 10.32
N ASP A 125 5.68 -3.84 9.46
CA ASP A 125 6.30 -5.15 9.59
C ASP A 125 7.81 -4.95 9.74
N THR A 126 8.23 -5.09 11.00
CA THR A 126 9.63 -5.21 11.36
C THR A 126 9.94 -6.69 11.45
N ASN A 127 10.54 -7.25 10.41
CA ASN A 127 11.06 -8.60 10.51
C ASN A 127 12.26 -8.57 11.47
N SER A 128 12.07 -9.09 12.68
CA SER A 128 13.06 -9.03 13.77
C SER A 128 14.42 -9.68 13.44
N MET A 129 14.47 -10.49 12.38
CA MET A 129 15.67 -11.17 11.90
C MET A 129 16.29 -10.50 10.66
N LYS A 130 15.64 -9.51 10.05
CA LYS A 130 16.11 -8.86 8.82
C LYS A 130 16.50 -7.41 9.05
N THR A 131 17.39 -6.94 8.17
CA THR A 131 17.80 -5.54 7.98
C THR A 131 16.76 -4.73 7.19
N GLU A 132 15.54 -5.25 7.09
CA GLU A 132 14.48 -4.76 6.20
C GLU A 132 13.24 -4.48 7.03
N GLY A 133 12.64 -3.32 6.84
CA GLY A 133 11.38 -2.92 7.45
C GLY A 133 10.40 -2.45 6.39
N TYR A 134 9.15 -2.84 6.54
CA TYR A 134 8.07 -2.43 5.65
C TYR A 134 7.05 -1.61 6.43
N CYS A 135 6.61 -0.49 5.87
CA CYS A 135 5.52 0.30 6.39
C CYS A 135 4.52 0.56 5.27
N PHE A 136 3.33 -0.02 5.40
CA PHE A 136 2.19 0.28 4.55
C PHE A 136 1.25 1.23 5.27
N LEU A 137 0.71 2.21 4.56
CA LEU A 137 -0.12 3.26 5.14
C LEU A 137 -1.18 3.71 4.13
N TYR A 138 -2.42 3.84 4.54
CA TYR A 138 -3.49 4.32 3.66
C TYR A 138 -4.60 5.06 4.39
N SER A 139 -5.30 5.90 3.63
CA SER A 139 -6.51 6.61 4.08
C SER A 139 -7.73 5.69 4.09
N VAL A 140 -8.65 5.93 5.03
CA VAL A 140 -9.95 5.25 5.11
C VAL A 140 -11.11 6.23 4.78
N PRO A 141 -12.11 5.82 3.98
CA PRO A 141 -12.19 4.55 3.25
C PRO A 141 -11.09 4.41 2.19
N TYR A 142 -10.70 3.16 1.91
CA TYR A 142 -9.73 2.87 0.87
C TYR A 142 -10.39 2.98 -0.50
N ASP A 143 -9.89 3.92 -1.31
CA ASP A 143 -10.57 4.33 -2.54
C ASP A 143 -9.89 3.89 -3.84
N PHE A 144 -8.85 3.06 -3.74
CA PHE A 144 -8.10 2.57 -4.91
C PHE A 144 -8.61 1.21 -5.39
N GLU A 145 -8.45 0.95 -6.68
CA GLU A 145 -8.79 -0.34 -7.29
C GLU A 145 -7.73 -1.42 -7.04
N ASP A 146 -6.50 -1.02 -6.74
CA ASP A 146 -5.39 -1.93 -6.51
C ASP A 146 -5.00 -1.92 -5.04
N PHE A 147 -4.75 -3.09 -4.48
CA PHE A 147 -4.22 -3.28 -3.14
C PHE A 147 -3.02 -4.22 -3.18
N VAL A 148 -1.88 -3.77 -2.66
CA VAL A 148 -0.65 -4.56 -2.64
C VAL A 148 -0.30 -4.84 -1.18
N GLN A 149 -0.37 -6.11 -0.81
CA GLN A 149 -0.11 -6.59 0.52
C GLN A 149 1.23 -7.32 0.56
N HIS A 150 2.20 -6.71 1.22
CA HIS A 150 3.56 -7.26 1.31
C HIS A 150 3.74 -8.26 2.45
N ASN A 151 2.80 -8.36 3.38
CA ASN A 151 2.97 -9.15 4.60
C ASN A 151 1.65 -9.63 5.21
N ASN A 152 1.76 -10.44 6.26
CA ASN A 152 0.62 -11.05 6.94
C ASN A 152 -0.05 -10.12 7.96
N SER A 153 0.43 -8.89 8.12
CA SER A 153 -0.12 -7.91 9.06
C SER A 153 -1.45 -7.31 8.60
N TYR A 154 -2.13 -7.93 7.65
CA TYR A 154 -3.46 -7.54 7.26
C TYR A 154 -4.45 -7.86 8.38
N GLN A 155 -5.13 -6.82 8.86
CA GLN A 155 -6.05 -6.89 9.99
C GLN A 155 -7.52 -6.84 9.56
N GLY A 156 -7.79 -7.00 8.27
CA GLY A 156 -9.13 -6.92 7.68
C GLY A 156 -9.60 -5.51 7.39
N GLY A 157 -10.83 -5.40 6.86
CA GLY A 157 -11.48 -4.13 6.55
C GLY A 157 -12.28 -4.19 5.25
N MET A 158 -13.17 -3.22 5.02
CA MET A 158 -14.03 -3.26 3.83
C MET A 158 -13.41 -2.49 2.65
N PHE A 159 -12.95 -3.22 1.62
CA PHE A 159 -12.28 -2.67 0.44
C PHE A 159 -13.18 -2.73 -0.81
N GLN A 160 -14.32 -2.03 -0.78
CA GLN A 160 -15.34 -2.11 -1.84
C GLN A 160 -14.87 -1.68 -3.23
N LYS A 161 -13.84 -0.83 -3.34
CA LYS A 161 -13.33 -0.35 -4.62
C LYS A 161 -12.20 -1.22 -5.17
N VAL A 162 -11.58 -2.06 -4.36
CA VAL A 162 -10.47 -2.91 -4.80
C VAL A 162 -10.99 -3.99 -5.75
N ARG A 163 -10.28 -4.14 -6.87
CA ARG A 163 -10.46 -5.13 -7.92
C ARG A 163 -9.23 -6.01 -8.08
N GLN A 164 -8.05 -5.51 -7.69
CA GLN A 164 -6.79 -6.24 -7.80
C GLN A 164 -6.11 -6.34 -6.44
N LEU A 165 -5.77 -7.57 -6.04
CA LEU A 165 -5.03 -7.85 -4.82
C LEU A 165 -3.76 -8.62 -5.18
N THR A 166 -2.63 -8.12 -4.70
CA THR A 166 -1.32 -8.75 -4.86
C THR A 166 -0.74 -9.06 -3.50
N MET A 167 -0.33 -10.31 -3.28
CA MET A 167 0.19 -10.79 -1.99
C MET A 167 1.53 -11.52 -2.15
N TYR A 168 2.50 -11.19 -1.29
CA TYR A 168 3.89 -11.65 -1.43
C TYR A 168 4.44 -12.51 -0.27
N ASN A 169 3.64 -12.83 0.75
CA ASN A 169 4.17 -13.39 2.01
C ASN A 169 3.42 -14.64 2.50
N LYS A 170 3.84 -15.18 3.64
CA LYS A 170 3.35 -16.40 4.29
C LYS A 170 1.87 -16.36 4.68
N ILE A 171 0.96 -16.51 3.73
CA ILE A 171 -0.47 -16.42 3.98
C ILE A 171 -1.02 -17.65 4.75
N PRO A 172 -1.58 -17.49 5.96
CA PRO A 172 -2.36 -18.55 6.63
C PRO A 172 -3.65 -18.86 5.87
N PHE A 173 -4.24 -20.05 6.09
CA PHE A 173 -5.51 -20.43 5.44
C PHE A 173 -6.64 -19.44 5.74
N GLU A 174 -6.74 -19.03 6.99
CA GLU A 174 -7.78 -18.16 7.53
C GLU A 174 -7.82 -16.81 6.81
N LEU A 175 -6.69 -16.38 6.25
CA LEU A 175 -6.60 -15.14 5.51
C LEU A 175 -7.40 -15.20 4.20
N PHE A 176 -7.55 -16.36 3.55
CA PHE A 176 -8.36 -16.44 2.32
C PHE A 176 -9.83 -16.17 2.56
N LYS A 177 -10.33 -16.59 3.73
CA LYS A 177 -11.69 -16.25 4.16
C LYS A 177 -11.82 -14.74 4.36
N LEU A 178 -10.89 -14.14 5.14
CA LEU A 178 -10.85 -12.69 5.34
C LEU A 178 -10.79 -11.95 4.01
N ILE A 179 -9.92 -12.36 3.08
CA ILE A 179 -9.81 -11.74 1.76
C ILE A 179 -11.14 -11.81 1.00
N SER A 180 -11.83 -12.95 1.03
CA SER A 180 -13.12 -13.08 0.33
C SER A 180 -14.21 -12.17 0.90
N GLU A 181 -14.16 -11.92 2.21
CA GLU A 181 -15.10 -11.07 2.93
C GLU A 181 -14.77 -9.58 2.74
N ASP A 182 -13.49 -9.24 2.84
CA ASP A 182 -12.97 -7.87 2.83
C ASP A 182 -12.85 -7.27 1.42
N PHE A 183 -12.66 -8.11 0.40
CA PHE A 183 -12.56 -7.74 -1.01
C PHE A 183 -13.71 -8.35 -1.84
N PRO A 184 -14.97 -7.95 -1.60
CA PRO A 184 -16.15 -8.62 -2.13
C PRO A 184 -16.27 -8.55 -3.65
N PHE A 185 -15.54 -7.63 -4.29
CA PHE A 185 -15.55 -7.40 -5.75
C PHE A 185 -14.21 -7.71 -6.41
N LEU A 186 -13.35 -8.50 -5.75
CA LEU A 186 -12.04 -8.86 -6.26
C LEU A 186 -12.13 -9.60 -7.61
N GLN A 187 -11.39 -9.12 -8.60
CA GLN A 187 -11.35 -9.67 -9.96
C GLN A 187 -9.99 -10.32 -10.26
N PHE A 188 -8.91 -9.75 -9.73
CA PHE A 188 -7.54 -10.19 -9.96
C PHE A 188 -6.88 -10.51 -8.63
N LEU A 189 -6.42 -11.76 -8.47
CA LEU A 189 -5.68 -12.19 -7.31
C LEU A 189 -4.32 -12.71 -7.74
N TYR A 190 -3.26 -12.03 -7.30
CA TYR A 190 -1.88 -12.45 -7.47
C TYR A 190 -1.30 -12.88 -6.13
N ILE A 191 -0.77 -14.10 -6.08
CA ILE A 191 -0.15 -14.67 -4.88
C ILE A 191 1.22 -15.18 -5.30
N SER A 192 2.25 -14.64 -4.67
CA SER A 192 3.63 -15.06 -4.84
C SER A 192 4.21 -15.38 -3.49
N ASN A 193 4.02 -16.62 -3.04
CA ASN A 193 4.57 -17.09 -1.79
C ASN A 193 5.11 -18.52 -1.93
N GLY A 194 6.43 -18.65 -1.96
CA GLY A 194 7.11 -19.95 -2.10
C GLY A 194 7.07 -20.83 -0.85
N HIS A 195 6.49 -20.36 0.27
CA HIS A 195 6.42 -21.16 1.50
C HIS A 195 5.15 -22.01 1.58
N PRO A 196 5.24 -23.24 2.12
CA PRO A 196 4.07 -24.08 2.37
C PRO A 196 3.11 -23.43 3.36
N GLN A 197 1.85 -23.84 3.29
CA GLN A 197 0.82 -23.42 4.23
C GLN A 197 1.06 -24.10 5.58
N GLN A 198 1.20 -23.31 6.66
CA GLN A 198 1.56 -23.83 7.99
C GLN A 198 0.43 -24.64 8.64
N ASP A 199 -0.83 -24.30 8.34
CA ASP A 199 -2.01 -24.99 8.85
C ASP A 199 -2.89 -25.48 7.71
N LYS A 200 -2.67 -26.74 7.30
CA LYS A 200 -3.53 -27.42 6.31
C LYS A 200 -4.90 -27.80 6.87
N SER A 201 -5.21 -27.39 8.11
CA SER A 201 -6.48 -27.65 8.79
C SER A 201 -7.63 -27.44 7.83
N HIS A 202 -8.37 -28.51 7.55
CA HIS A 202 -9.48 -28.51 6.62
C HIS A 202 -10.67 -27.78 7.28
N SER A 203 -10.62 -26.45 7.29
CA SER A 203 -11.81 -25.64 7.59
C SER A 203 -12.89 -26.05 6.59
N SER A 204 -14.04 -26.50 7.11
CA SER A 204 -15.23 -26.81 6.33
C SER A 204 -15.92 -25.57 5.78
N THR A 205 -15.38 -24.37 6.05
CA THR A 205 -15.96 -23.12 5.57
C THR A 205 -15.77 -23.00 4.07
N LEU A 206 -16.88 -22.89 3.33
CA LEU A 206 -16.87 -22.55 1.92
C LEU A 206 -16.48 -21.08 1.73
N ILE A 207 -15.34 -20.85 1.08
CA ILE A 207 -14.84 -19.55 0.66
C ILE A 207 -15.28 -19.32 -0.78
N THR A 208 -15.97 -18.22 -1.06
CA THR A 208 -16.41 -17.90 -2.43
C THR A 208 -15.78 -16.61 -2.89
N PHE A 209 -15.19 -16.63 -4.09
CA PHE A 209 -14.73 -15.44 -4.79
C PHE A 209 -15.65 -15.17 -5.99
N PRO A 210 -16.75 -14.44 -5.79
CA PRO A 210 -17.83 -14.36 -6.78
C PRO A 210 -17.45 -13.65 -8.07
N TYR A 211 -16.45 -12.77 -8.03
CA TYR A 211 -16.02 -11.95 -9.17
C TYR A 211 -14.60 -12.23 -9.65
N LEU A 212 -13.91 -13.20 -9.06
CA LEU A 212 -12.52 -13.48 -9.42
C LEU A 212 -12.46 -14.10 -10.82
N THR A 213 -11.88 -13.36 -11.76
CA THR A 213 -11.71 -13.78 -13.16
C THR A 213 -10.29 -14.20 -13.46
N PHE A 214 -9.31 -13.72 -12.69
CA PHE A 214 -7.89 -13.98 -12.89
C PHE A 214 -7.22 -14.39 -11.58
N LEU A 215 -6.64 -15.59 -11.55
CA LEU A 215 -5.84 -16.10 -10.44
C LEU A 215 -4.42 -16.38 -10.92
N ASN A 216 -3.44 -15.75 -10.29
CA ASN A 216 -2.03 -15.94 -10.61
C ASN A 216 -1.27 -16.39 -9.36
N LEU A 217 -0.77 -17.62 -9.44
CA LEU A 217 -0.01 -18.34 -8.41
C LEU A 217 1.45 -18.52 -8.85
N LYS A 218 1.96 -17.65 -9.72
CA LYS A 218 3.37 -17.66 -10.12
C LYS A 218 4.25 -17.46 -8.89
N TYR A 219 5.21 -18.37 -8.72
CA TYR A 219 6.11 -18.44 -7.57
C TYR A 219 5.41 -18.75 -6.23
N ALA A 220 4.15 -19.21 -6.27
CA ALA A 220 3.48 -19.73 -5.09
C ALA A 220 3.84 -21.20 -4.86
N HIS A 221 3.85 -21.62 -3.60
CA HIS A 221 3.95 -23.01 -3.22
C HIS A 221 2.74 -23.81 -3.73
N VAL A 222 2.92 -25.10 -4.04
CA VAL A 222 1.88 -25.97 -4.61
C VAL A 222 0.60 -26.02 -3.75
N ASP A 223 0.74 -25.91 -2.42
CA ASP A 223 -0.38 -25.85 -1.47
C ASP A 223 -1.45 -24.80 -1.84
N TYR A 224 -1.06 -23.66 -2.43
CA TYR A 224 -2.01 -22.63 -2.86
C TYR A 224 -2.83 -23.09 -4.05
N ALA A 225 -2.21 -23.76 -5.02
CA ALA A 225 -2.93 -24.33 -6.15
C ALA A 225 -3.89 -25.44 -5.69
N GLU A 226 -3.44 -26.32 -4.78
CA GLU A 226 -4.30 -27.36 -4.19
C GLU A 226 -5.51 -26.76 -3.46
N LEU A 227 -5.29 -25.67 -2.72
CA LEU A 227 -6.36 -24.95 -2.03
C LEU A 227 -7.44 -24.45 -3.00
N PHE A 228 -7.06 -23.79 -4.09
CA PHE A 228 -8.01 -23.19 -5.03
C PHE A 228 -8.65 -24.21 -5.99
N LEU A 229 -7.96 -25.31 -6.31
CA LEU A 229 -8.38 -26.23 -7.38
C LEU A 229 -8.89 -27.57 -6.90
N LEU A 230 -8.36 -28.08 -5.78
CA LEU A 230 -8.64 -29.45 -5.33
C LEU A 230 -9.55 -29.48 -4.10
N LYS A 231 -9.55 -28.43 -3.27
CA LYS A 231 -10.41 -28.39 -2.08
C LYS A 231 -11.82 -27.93 -2.46
N ASN A 232 -12.83 -28.71 -2.05
CA ASN A 232 -14.25 -28.37 -2.18
C ASN A 232 -14.70 -27.12 -1.39
N ASN A 233 -13.75 -26.45 -0.73
CA ASN A 233 -14.01 -25.35 0.18
C ASN A 233 -13.70 -24.00 -0.47
N VAL A 234 -13.29 -23.96 -1.74
CA VAL A 234 -13.13 -22.71 -2.49
C VAL A 234 -13.95 -22.76 -3.76
N HIS A 235 -14.80 -21.75 -3.96
CA HIS A 235 -15.66 -21.63 -5.12
C HIS A 235 -15.29 -20.39 -5.94
N LEU A 236 -14.92 -20.63 -7.21
CA LEU A 236 -14.44 -19.63 -8.16
C LEU A 236 -15.33 -19.60 -9.42
N PRO A 237 -16.61 -19.21 -9.31
CA PRO A 237 -17.61 -19.39 -10.38
C PRO A 237 -17.31 -18.62 -11.68
N ARG A 238 -16.38 -17.67 -11.65
CA ARG A 238 -16.03 -16.80 -12.77
C ARG A 238 -14.57 -16.87 -13.17
N LEU A 239 -13.81 -17.86 -12.71
CA LEU A 239 -12.39 -17.97 -13.07
C LEU A 239 -12.24 -18.22 -14.57
N LEU A 240 -11.55 -17.31 -15.27
CA LEU A 240 -11.31 -17.38 -16.72
C LEU A 240 -9.85 -17.64 -17.06
N ASP A 241 -8.92 -17.11 -16.26
CA ASP A 241 -7.48 -17.25 -16.47
C ASP A 241 -6.82 -17.67 -15.13
N LEU A 242 -6.09 -18.77 -15.20
CA LEU A 242 -5.33 -19.35 -14.11
C LEU A 242 -3.88 -19.48 -14.55
N ARG A 243 -2.98 -18.84 -13.81
CA ARG A 243 -1.54 -18.92 -14.04
C ARG A 243 -0.85 -19.59 -12.87
N ILE A 244 -0.11 -20.64 -13.17
CA ILE A 244 0.69 -21.37 -12.20
C ILE A 244 2.08 -21.55 -12.81
N GLU A 245 3.10 -21.15 -12.07
CA GLU A 245 4.50 -21.32 -12.46
C GLU A 245 5.27 -21.58 -11.17
N TYR A 246 5.66 -22.84 -10.97
CA TYR A 246 6.47 -23.25 -9.83
C TYR A 246 7.94 -22.87 -10.08
N GLN A 247 8.67 -22.56 -9.00
CA GLN A 247 10.14 -22.52 -9.03
C GLN A 247 10.70 -23.91 -8.77
#